data_AF-A0A9P3PGC9-F1
#
_entry.id   AF-A0A9P3PGC9-F1
#
_cell.length_a   1.000
_cell.length_b   1.000
_cell.length_c   1.000
_cell.angle_alpha   90.00
_cell.angle_beta   90.00
_cell.angle_gamma   90.00
#
_symmetry.space_group_name_H-M   'P 1'
#
loop_
_entity.id
_entity.type
_entity.pdbx_description
1 polymer ?
#
loop_
_entity_poly.entity_id
_entity_poly.type
_entity_poly.pdbx_seq_one_letter_code
_entity_poly.pdbx_strand_id
1 'polypeptide(L)'
;MAKHEGVKTVVVGGQKDIPQQYCRTVGDQSTDFSTIDTEIQSTALKNHELKPPDFLTNSVQGITWRLGFGIDYKDEPEEWEDLPADLNYELNFDNVNNPVAIWTQSPKACFPRPASVHFRVQTA
;
A
#
# COMPACT_ATOMS: atom_id res chain seq x y z
N MET A 1 -0.85 -9.19 -7.95
CA MET A 1 -2.12 -8.94 -7.23
C MET A 1 -2.90 -7.80 -7.90
N ALA A 2 -2.62 -6.50 -7.68
CA ALA A 2 -3.38 -5.43 -8.34
C ALA A 2 -3.22 -5.36 -9.89
N LYS A 3 -2.00 -5.60 -10.40
CA LYS A 3 -1.69 -5.55 -11.85
C LYS A 3 -2.40 -6.65 -12.67
N HIS A 4 -2.64 -7.82 -12.07
CA HIS A 4 -3.31 -8.95 -12.74
C HIS A 4 -4.84 -8.88 -12.68
N GLU A 5 -5.37 -8.22 -11.66
CA GLU A 5 -6.82 -8.12 -11.41
C GLU A 5 -7.47 -6.91 -12.12
N GLY A 6 -6.73 -6.22 -12.99
CA GLY A 6 -7.24 -5.07 -13.74
C GLY A 6 -7.61 -3.86 -12.87
N VAL A 7 -6.97 -3.73 -11.69
CA VAL A 7 -7.19 -2.59 -10.79
C VAL A 7 -6.79 -1.29 -11.47
N LYS A 8 -7.60 -0.24 -11.26
CA LYS A 8 -7.38 1.10 -11.78
C LYS A 8 -7.14 2.07 -10.63
N THR A 9 -6.11 2.91 -10.73
CA THR A 9 -5.83 3.98 -9.77
C THR A 9 -6.36 5.31 -10.28
N VAL A 10 -7.15 5.99 -9.46
CA VAL A 10 -7.76 7.27 -9.78
C VAL A 10 -7.22 8.34 -8.82
N VAL A 11 -6.72 9.44 -9.38
CA VAL A 11 -6.39 10.65 -8.61
C VAL A 11 -7.47 11.68 -8.85
N VAL A 12 -8.00 12.28 -7.79
CA VAL A 12 -9.09 13.25 -7.87
C VAL A 12 -8.54 14.67 -7.77
N GLY A 13 -8.92 15.52 -8.71
CA GLY A 13 -8.44 16.90 -8.80
C GLY A 13 -7.10 17.01 -9.51
N GLY A 14 -6.32 18.04 -9.14
CA GLY A 14 -5.10 18.42 -9.86
C GLY A 14 -5.39 19.23 -11.12
N GLN A 15 -4.33 19.57 -11.85
CA GLN A 15 -4.44 20.31 -13.11
C GLN A 15 -4.76 19.34 -14.25
N LYS A 16 -5.81 19.65 -15.03
CA LYS A 16 -6.34 18.80 -16.11
C LYS A 16 -5.26 18.37 -17.12
N ASP A 17 -4.38 19.30 -17.48
CA ASP A 17 -3.37 19.07 -18.52
C ASP A 17 -2.07 18.44 -17.97
N ILE A 18 -2.02 18.18 -16.65
CA ILE A 18 -0.86 17.58 -15.99
C ILE A 18 -1.22 16.16 -15.55
N PRO A 19 -0.58 15.11 -16.10
CA PRO A 19 -0.70 13.76 -15.59
C PRO A 19 -0.42 13.74 -14.09
N GLN A 20 -1.39 13.31 -13.27
CA GLN A 20 -1.17 13.25 -11.84
C GLN A 20 -0.44 11.95 -11.55
N GLN A 21 0.58 12.06 -10.72
CA GLN A 21 1.32 10.92 -10.21
C GLN A 21 0.86 10.61 -8.79
N TYR A 22 0.98 9.35 -8.42
CA TYR A 22 0.86 8.93 -7.04
C TYR A 22 2.09 8.07 -6.73
N CYS A 23 2.61 8.29 -5.54
CA CYS A 23 3.71 7.51 -5.01
C CYS A 23 3.14 6.25 -4.35
N ARG A 24 3.60 5.07 -4.75
CA ARG A 24 3.27 3.84 -4.02
C ARG A 24 4.23 3.66 -2.86
N THR A 25 3.69 3.20 -1.73
CA THR A 25 4.50 2.64 -0.65
C THR A 25 4.22 1.15 -0.63
N VAL A 26 5.28 0.34 -0.80
CA VAL A 26 5.19 -1.11 -0.86
C VAL A 26 6.09 -1.70 0.21
N GLY A 27 5.54 -2.60 1.01
CA GLY A 27 6.20 -3.15 2.19
C GLY A 27 6.02 -2.24 3.39
N ASP A 28 5.42 -2.77 4.44
CA ASP A 28 5.46 -2.16 5.77
C ASP A 28 5.55 -3.28 6.79
N GLN A 29 6.72 -3.40 7.41
CA GLN A 29 6.87 -4.14 8.65
C GLN A 29 7.49 -3.19 9.67
N SER A 30 6.61 -2.58 10.46
CA SER A 30 7.00 -1.94 11.70
C SER A 30 7.07 -3.03 12.78
N THR A 31 8.26 -3.25 13.32
CA THR A 31 8.44 -4.08 14.51
C THR A 31 9.12 -3.28 15.60
N ASP A 32 8.78 -3.56 16.84
CA ASP A 32 9.36 -2.92 18.00
C ASP A 32 10.19 -3.94 18.80
N PHE A 33 11.14 -3.43 19.59
CA PHE A 33 12.04 -4.28 20.36
C PHE A 33 11.30 -5.21 21.33
N SER A 34 10.13 -4.82 21.85
CA SER A 34 9.37 -5.67 22.78
C SER A 34 8.70 -6.85 22.07
N THR A 35 8.23 -6.63 20.84
CA THR A 35 7.73 -7.70 19.97
C THR A 35 8.86 -8.66 19.58
N ILE A 36 10.02 -8.16 19.15
CA ILE A 36 11.20 -8.99 18.81
C ILE A 36 11.67 -9.81 20.02
N ASP A 37 11.80 -9.19 21.19
CA ASP A 37 12.22 -9.89 22.42
C ASP A 37 11.23 -11.00 22.78
N THR A 38 9.93 -10.73 22.68
CA THR A 38 8.88 -11.74 22.91
C THR A 38 9.00 -12.91 21.93
N GLU A 39 9.23 -12.64 20.64
CA GLU A 39 9.43 -13.68 19.62
C GLU A 39 10.67 -14.55 19.91
N ILE A 40 11.80 -13.94 20.26
CA ILE A 40 13.04 -14.65 20.62
C ILE A 40 12.85 -15.50 21.89
N GLN A 41 12.10 -15.00 22.88
CA GLN A 41 11.76 -15.75 24.08
C GLN A 41 10.83 -16.93 23.76
N SER A 42 9.83 -16.73 22.90
CA SER A 42 8.86 -17.75 22.51
C SER A 42 9.49 -18.91 21.70
N THR A 43 10.57 -18.63 20.98
CA THR A 43 11.32 -19.61 20.17
C THR A 43 12.45 -20.31 20.92
N ALA A 44 12.55 -20.10 22.25
CA ALA A 44 13.58 -20.66 23.13
C ALA A 44 15.04 -20.34 22.73
N LEU A 45 15.26 -19.26 21.98
CA LEU A 45 16.58 -18.82 21.51
C LEU A 45 17.30 -17.90 22.49
N LYS A 46 16.81 -17.77 23.73
CA LYS A 46 17.35 -16.86 24.75
C LYS A 46 18.82 -17.12 25.12
N ASN A 47 19.30 -18.35 24.94
CA ASN A 47 20.68 -18.75 25.24
C ASN A 47 21.54 -18.94 23.98
N HIS A 48 21.04 -18.53 22.80
CA HIS A 48 21.78 -18.67 21.55
C HIS A 48 22.96 -17.69 21.51
N GLU A 49 24.11 -18.10 20.96
CA GLU A 49 25.33 -17.26 20.94
C GLU A 49 25.13 -15.95 20.16
N LEU A 50 24.30 -16.00 19.12
CA LEU A 50 23.96 -14.84 18.26
C LEU A 50 22.73 -14.04 18.75
N LYS A 51 22.27 -14.26 19.99
CA LYS A 51 21.17 -13.47 20.54
C LYS A 51 21.59 -11.98 20.60
N PRO A 52 20.70 -11.04 20.24
CA PRO A 52 20.92 -9.62 20.49
C PRO A 52 21.04 -9.37 22.01
N PRO A 53 21.90 -8.43 22.47
CA PRO A 53 21.88 -7.98 23.87
C PRO A 53 20.50 -7.49 24.29
N ASP A 54 20.14 -7.70 25.56
CA ASP A 54 18.85 -7.24 26.09
C ASP A 54 18.77 -5.70 26.01
N PHE A 55 17.65 -5.20 25.50
CA PHE A 55 17.46 -3.77 25.29
C PHE A 55 16.85 -3.10 26.53
N LEU A 56 17.71 -2.62 27.44
CA LEU A 56 17.32 -2.11 28.76
C LEU A 56 17.12 -0.59 28.77
N THR A 57 15.95 -0.12 28.35
CA THR A 57 15.58 1.29 28.41
C THR A 57 14.09 1.47 28.74
N ASN A 58 13.73 2.58 29.37
CA ASN A 58 12.33 2.99 29.55
C ASN A 58 11.85 3.78 28.32
N SER A 59 11.95 3.17 27.15
CA SER A 59 11.50 3.76 25.90
C SER A 59 11.00 2.67 24.94
N VAL A 60 10.04 3.03 24.09
CA VAL A 60 9.60 2.19 22.98
C VAL A 60 10.49 2.54 21.78
N GLN A 61 11.31 1.59 21.35
CA GLN A 61 12.10 1.72 20.13
C GLN A 61 11.75 0.58 19.17
N GLY A 62 11.60 0.93 17.90
CA GLY A 62 11.33 -0.02 16.85
C GLY A 62 12.13 0.31 15.60
N ILE A 63 12.26 -0.71 14.76
CA ILE A 63 12.83 -0.58 13.43
C ILE A 63 11.69 -0.79 12.45
N THR A 64 11.46 0.22 11.62
CA THR A 64 10.59 0.09 10.46
C THR A 64 11.47 -0.23 9.26
N TRP A 65 11.39 -1.46 8.76
CA TRP A 65 12.00 -1.81 7.50
C TRP A 65 11.02 -1.46 6.39
N ARG A 66 11.45 -0.57 5.49
CA ARG A 66 10.72 -0.25 4.27
C ARG A 66 11.60 -0.65 3.10
N LEU A 67 11.44 -1.89 2.65
CA LEU A 67 12.00 -2.37 1.39
C LEU A 67 11.04 -3.44 0.86
N GLY A 68 10.02 -3.00 0.14
CA GLY A 68 9.20 -3.89 -0.68
C GLY A 68 9.86 -4.11 -2.02
N PHE A 69 10.07 -5.36 -2.43
CA PHE A 69 10.48 -5.70 -3.80
C PHE A 69 9.27 -6.24 -4.57
N GLY A 70 9.20 -5.89 -5.86
CA GLY A 70 8.12 -6.34 -6.73
C GLY A 70 8.27 -7.80 -7.14
N ILE A 71 7.15 -8.45 -7.48
CA ILE A 71 7.16 -9.82 -8.04
C ILE A 71 7.80 -9.83 -9.44
N ASP A 72 7.52 -8.78 -10.22
CA ASP A 72 7.97 -8.63 -11.61
C ASP A 72 9.41 -8.10 -11.70
N TYR A 73 9.77 -7.18 -10.81
CA TYR A 73 11.09 -6.54 -10.72
C TYR A 73 11.69 -6.85 -9.35
N LYS A 74 12.44 -7.95 -9.29
CA LYS A 74 12.96 -8.52 -8.04
C LYS A 74 14.25 -7.86 -7.57
N ASP A 75 14.95 -7.18 -8.48
CA ASP A 75 16.27 -6.61 -8.23
C ASP A 75 16.21 -5.12 -7.86
N GLU A 76 15.01 -4.52 -7.91
CA GLU A 76 14.77 -3.10 -7.62
C GLU A 76 13.64 -2.96 -6.57
N PRO A 77 13.79 -2.08 -5.57
CA PRO A 77 12.73 -1.81 -4.61
C PRO A 77 11.52 -1.18 -5.33
N GLU A 78 10.31 -1.66 -5.03
CA GLU A 78 9.04 -1.12 -5.55
C GLU A 78 8.56 0.11 -4.73
N GLU A 79 9.33 0.52 -3.72
CA GLU A 79 9.01 1.66 -2.86
C GLU A 79 9.41 2.99 -3.50
N TRP A 80 8.59 4.04 -3.30
CA TRP A 80 8.84 5.41 -3.75
C TRP A 80 8.86 5.61 -5.27
N GLU A 81 8.30 4.66 -6.02
CA GLU A 81 8.11 4.81 -7.46
C GLU A 81 6.92 5.74 -7.76
N ASP A 82 7.21 6.80 -8.50
CA ASP A 82 6.22 7.71 -9.06
C ASP A 82 5.52 7.03 -10.23
N LEU A 83 4.22 6.73 -10.06
CA LEU A 83 3.43 6.11 -11.11
C LEU A 83 2.33 7.05 -11.59
N PRO A 84 2.10 7.16 -12.90
CA PRO A 84 0.96 7.90 -13.41
C PRO A 84 -0.33 7.20 -13.00
N ALA A 85 -1.34 7.97 -12.58
CA ALA A 85 -2.67 7.45 -12.37
C ALA A 85 -3.29 6.93 -13.68
N ASP A 86 -4.14 5.90 -13.61
CA ASP A 86 -4.90 5.45 -14.79
C ASP A 86 -5.92 6.51 -15.23
N LEU A 87 -6.43 7.30 -14.28
CA LEU A 87 -7.39 8.37 -14.52
C LEU A 87 -7.16 9.55 -13.57
N ASN A 88 -6.99 10.73 -14.15
CA ASN A 88 -7.17 12.00 -13.46
C ASN A 88 -8.65 12.36 -13.48
N TYR A 89 -9.32 12.25 -12.34
CA TYR A 89 -10.74 12.55 -12.21
C TYR A 89 -10.95 14.03 -11.90
N GLU A 90 -11.50 14.76 -12.86
CA GLU A 90 -11.71 16.21 -12.76
C GLU A 90 -12.77 16.57 -11.70
N LEU A 91 -12.49 17.61 -10.93
CA LEU A 91 -13.45 18.21 -10.01
C LEU A 91 -14.36 19.21 -10.73
N ASN A 92 -15.65 19.15 -10.44
CA ASN A 92 -16.68 20.05 -10.93
C ASN A 92 -17.67 20.38 -9.81
N PHE A 93 -18.65 21.24 -10.09
CA PHE A 93 -19.63 21.68 -9.09
C PHE A 93 -20.47 20.54 -8.48
N ASP A 94 -20.68 19.45 -9.23
CA ASP A 94 -21.52 18.34 -8.78
C ASP A 94 -20.77 17.35 -7.87
N ASN A 95 -19.44 17.26 -8.04
CA ASN A 95 -18.60 16.28 -7.35
C ASN A 95 -17.66 16.89 -6.28
N VAL A 96 -17.45 18.21 -6.30
CA VAL A 96 -16.62 18.90 -5.30
C VAL A 96 -17.22 18.75 -3.91
N ASN A 97 -16.40 18.37 -2.93
CA ASN A 97 -16.82 18.07 -1.56
C ASN A 97 -17.95 17.01 -1.44
N ASN A 98 -18.17 16.20 -2.49
CA ASN A 98 -19.17 15.16 -2.51
C ASN A 98 -18.52 13.79 -2.76
N PRO A 99 -17.98 13.14 -1.73
CA PRO A 99 -17.27 11.87 -1.87
C PRO A 99 -18.17 10.76 -2.42
N VAL A 100 -19.49 10.82 -2.16
CA VAL A 100 -20.45 9.84 -2.70
C VAL A 100 -20.58 9.96 -4.22
N ALA A 101 -20.63 11.19 -4.74
CA ALA A 101 -20.66 11.43 -6.19
C ALA A 101 -19.37 10.92 -6.86
N ILE A 102 -18.20 11.22 -6.28
CA ILE A 102 -16.91 10.73 -6.75
C ILE A 102 -16.89 9.19 -6.76
N TRP A 103 -17.29 8.56 -5.66
CA TRP A 103 -17.31 7.10 -5.50
C TRP A 103 -18.24 6.39 -6.48
N THR A 104 -19.35 7.03 -6.85
CA THR A 104 -20.36 6.44 -7.74
C THR A 104 -20.01 6.64 -9.22
N GLN A 105 -19.32 7.73 -9.55
CA GLN A 105 -19.04 8.11 -10.94
C GLN A 105 -17.68 7.62 -11.44
N SER A 106 -16.65 7.61 -10.59
CA SER A 106 -15.29 7.20 -11.00
C SER A 106 -15.20 5.76 -11.53
N PRO A 107 -15.93 4.75 -11.01
CA PRO A 107 -15.88 3.39 -11.58
C PRO A 107 -16.48 3.33 -12.98
N LYS A 108 -17.53 4.13 -13.26
CA LYS A 108 -18.16 4.20 -14.59
C LYS A 108 -17.21 4.79 -15.62
N ALA A 109 -16.39 5.77 -15.20
CA ALA A 109 -15.34 6.35 -16.04
C ALA A 109 -14.19 5.36 -16.28
N CYS A 110 -13.79 4.59 -15.26
CA CYS A 110 -12.70 3.60 -15.36
C CYS A 110 -13.10 2.35 -16.17
N PHE A 111 -14.37 1.95 -16.11
CA PHE A 111 -14.86 0.71 -16.71
C PHE A 111 -16.13 0.96 -17.57
N PRO A 112 -15.98 1.60 -18.74
CA PRO A 112 -17.11 2.01 -19.59
C PRO A 112 -17.82 0.85 -20.33
N ARG A 113 -17.23 -0.36 -20.33
CA ARG A 113 -17.91 -1.59 -20.75
C ARG A 113 -18.13 -2.48 -19.53
N PRO A 114 -19.26 -3.18 -19.42
CA PRO A 114 -19.40 -4.20 -18.40
C PRO A 114 -18.35 -5.27 -18.67
N ALA A 115 -17.26 -5.27 -17.89
CA ALA A 115 -16.42 -6.43 -17.77
C ALA A 115 -17.33 -7.59 -17.37
N SER A 116 -17.16 -8.77 -17.96
CA SER A 116 -17.81 -9.99 -17.50
C SER A 116 -17.42 -10.19 -16.03
N VAL A 117 -18.32 -9.77 -15.14
CA VAL A 117 -18.04 -9.62 -13.71
C VAL A 117 -17.90 -11.02 -13.11
N HIS A 118 -16.68 -11.38 -12.71
CA HIS A 118 -16.43 -12.45 -11.75
C HIS A 118 -16.00 -11.78 -10.45
N PHE A 119 -16.97 -11.30 -9.65
CA PHE A 119 -16.68 -10.91 -8.28
C PHE A 119 -16.33 -12.18 -7.50
N ARG A 120 -15.04 -12.40 -7.21
CA ARG A 120 -14.65 -13.30 -6.13
C ARG A 120 -14.76 -12.54 -4.82
N VAL A 121 -15.87 -12.75 -4.12
CA VAL A 121 -15.98 -12.39 -2.71
C VAL A 121 -15.03 -13.34 -1.97
N GLN A 122 -13.93 -12.81 -1.43
CA GLN A 122 -13.15 -13.52 -0.42
C GLN A 122 -14.02 -13.60 0.84
N THR A 123 -14.62 -14.75 1.08
CA THR A 123 -15.17 -15.10 2.39
C THR A 123 -14.02 -15.38 3.33
N ALA A 124 -14.05 -14.73 4.50
CA ALA A 124 -13.13 -14.94 5.62
C ALA A 124 -13.21 -16.38 6.16
#